data_AF-A0A971AA05-F1
#
_entry.id   AF-A0A971AA05-F1
#
_cell.length_a   1.000
_cell.length_b   1.000
_cell.length_c   1.000
_cell.angle_alpha   90.00
_cell.angle_beta   90.00
_cell.angle_gamma   90.00
#
_symmetry.space_group_name_H-M   'P 1'
#
loop_
_entity.id
_entity.type
_entity.pdbx_description
1 polymer ?
#
loop_
_entity_poly.entity_id
_entity_poly.type
_entity_poly.pdbx_seq_one_letter_code
_entity_poly.pdbx_strand_id
1 'polypeptide(L)'
;MGQLITIEKWAENLEEVTLLEWLKQEGERIEAGESLCVIVTEKVTFEYEMAVAGMVGRLYCPEGSTVPVGYVVAWVGDADEAPPPDVQERNAGLMLEYRQRLKIELNEGAELAPVETEERVPASPAARRLAREQGVSLAAIRDALGLSGRLSEADVRSYLERQEGG
;
A
#
# COMPACT_ATOMS: atom_id res chain seq x y z
N MET A 1 -31.99 -17.44 -2.90
CA MET A 1 -31.54 -16.14 -3.43
C MET A 1 -30.31 -15.75 -2.65
N GLY A 2 -29.14 -15.90 -3.25
CA GLY A 2 -27.88 -15.47 -2.68
C GLY A 2 -27.74 -13.95 -2.64
N GLN A 3 -27.06 -13.46 -1.60
CA GLN A 3 -26.67 -12.07 -1.41
C GLN A 3 -25.15 -11.98 -1.25
N LEU A 4 -24.57 -10.96 -1.88
CA LEU A 4 -23.17 -10.62 -1.73
C LEU A 4 -23.03 -9.62 -0.60
N ILE A 5 -22.29 -10.00 0.44
CA ILE A 5 -22.00 -9.12 1.55
C ILE A 5 -20.84 -8.23 1.14
N THR A 6 -21.19 -7.03 0.71
CA THR A 6 -20.23 -6.02 0.26
C THR A 6 -20.10 -4.95 1.33
N ILE A 7 -18.88 -4.51 1.59
CA ILE A 7 -18.65 -3.35 2.45
C ILE A 7 -19.16 -2.12 1.70
N GLU A 8 -20.30 -1.61 2.12
CA GLU A 8 -20.84 -0.38 1.58
C GLU A 8 -20.35 0.82 2.38
N LYS A 9 -20.68 2.02 1.90
CA LYS A 9 -20.34 3.26 2.59
C LYS A 9 -21.28 3.49 3.78
N TRP A 10 -21.11 2.71 4.85
CA TRP A 10 -21.93 2.78 6.07
C TRP A 10 -21.71 4.07 6.88
N ALA A 11 -20.57 4.74 6.69
CA ALA A 11 -20.29 6.06 7.27
C ALA A 11 -19.78 7.05 6.21
N GLU A 12 -20.02 8.35 6.44
CA GLU A 12 -19.72 9.42 5.48
C GLU A 12 -18.24 9.49 5.07
N ASN A 13 -17.34 9.09 5.98
CA ASN A 13 -15.89 9.02 5.79
C ASN A 13 -15.35 7.58 5.91
N LEU A 14 -16.16 6.57 5.58
CA LEU A 14 -15.68 5.18 5.54
C LEU A 14 -14.90 4.95 4.24
N GLU A 15 -13.62 4.57 4.36
CA GLU A 15 -12.78 4.21 3.21
C GLU A 15 -12.31 2.77 3.27
N GLU A 16 -12.08 2.26 4.48
CA GLU A 16 -11.63 0.91 4.76
C GLU A 16 -12.23 0.41 6.06
N VAL A 17 -12.31 -0.90 6.17
CA VAL A 17 -12.77 -1.60 7.36
C VAL A 17 -11.85 -2.76 7.66
N THR A 18 -11.67 -3.08 8.93
CA THR A 18 -10.93 -4.26 9.35
C THR A 18 -11.92 -5.28 9.89
N LEU A 19 -11.90 -6.49 9.33
CA LEU A 19 -12.69 -7.58 9.85
C LEU A 19 -12.01 -8.10 11.12
N LEU A 20 -12.67 -7.96 12.27
CA LEU A 20 -12.10 -8.34 13.56
C LEU A 20 -12.15 -9.86 13.74
N GLU A 21 -13.34 -10.43 13.63
CA GLU A 21 -13.60 -11.86 13.80
C GLU A 21 -14.82 -12.31 12.98
N TRP A 22 -14.82 -13.57 12.56
CA TRP A 22 -15.97 -14.23 11.94
C TRP A 22 -16.79 -14.96 13.00
N LEU A 23 -18.09 -14.68 13.09
CA LEU A 23 -19.00 -15.36 14.00
C LEU A 23 -19.62 -16.62 13.37
N LYS A 24 -19.58 -16.71 12.03
CA LYS A 24 -19.99 -17.89 11.25
C LYS A 24 -18.92 -18.26 10.22
N GLN A 25 -18.84 -19.55 9.93
CA GLN A 25 -17.90 -20.10 8.96
C GLN A 25 -18.58 -20.56 7.66
N GLU A 26 -17.78 -20.83 6.63
CA GLU A 26 -18.24 -21.43 5.37
C GLU A 26 -18.96 -22.76 5.62
N GLY A 27 -20.16 -22.91 5.07
CA GLY A 27 -21.07 -24.04 5.25
C GLY A 27 -22.02 -23.91 6.45
N GLU A 28 -21.89 -22.87 7.28
CA GLU A 28 -22.80 -22.68 8.41
C GLU A 28 -24.10 -21.96 8.03
N ARG A 29 -25.16 -22.27 8.78
CA ARG A 29 -26.46 -21.59 8.65
C ARG A 29 -26.48 -20.34 9.51
N ILE A 30 -27.01 -19.26 8.94
CA ILE A 30 -27.25 -17.98 9.61
C ILE A 30 -28.71 -17.57 9.44
N GLU A 31 -29.32 -17.04 10.50
CA GLU A 31 -30.70 -16.56 10.53
C GLU A 31 -30.77 -15.04 10.36
N ALA A 32 -31.95 -14.53 10.01
CA ALA A 32 -32.17 -13.09 9.95
C ALA A 32 -32.07 -12.50 11.38
N GLY A 33 -31.28 -11.45 11.54
CA GLY A 33 -30.96 -10.84 12.83
C GLY A 33 -29.79 -11.49 13.57
N GLU A 34 -29.14 -12.53 13.01
CA GLU A 34 -27.87 -13.02 13.55
C GLU A 34 -26.69 -12.21 13.00
N SER A 35 -25.69 -11.98 13.85
CA SER A 35 -24.41 -11.37 13.47
C SER A 35 -23.54 -12.36 12.67
N LEU A 36 -23.07 -11.95 11.49
CA LEU A 36 -22.17 -12.75 10.64
C LEU A 36 -20.70 -12.57 11.03
N CYS A 37 -20.29 -11.33 11.27
CA CYS A 37 -18.93 -10.96 11.61
C CYS A 37 -18.89 -9.65 12.38
N VAL A 38 -17.77 -9.42 13.07
CA VAL A 38 -17.48 -8.17 13.75
C VAL A 38 -16.53 -7.36 12.89
N ILE A 39 -16.90 -6.12 12.60
CA ILE A 39 -16.11 -5.21 11.78
C ILE A 39 -15.74 -4.00 12.62
N VAL A 40 -14.47 -3.62 12.54
CA VAL A 40 -13.95 -2.41 13.19
C VAL A 40 -13.52 -1.41 12.13
N THR A 41 -13.91 -0.17 12.36
CA THR A 41 -13.50 1.02 11.61
C THR A 41 -12.60 1.87 12.49
N GLU A 42 -11.99 2.93 11.94
CA GLU A 42 -11.15 3.86 12.71
C GLU A 42 -11.82 4.36 14.01
N LYS A 43 -13.15 4.50 14.02
CA LYS A 43 -13.89 5.15 15.11
C LYS A 43 -14.90 4.26 15.82
N VAL A 44 -15.40 3.22 15.16
CA VAL A 44 -16.54 2.42 15.65
C VAL A 44 -16.35 0.95 15.31
N THR A 45 -16.67 0.10 16.28
CA THR A 45 -16.84 -1.34 16.08
C THR A 45 -18.33 -1.64 16.01
N PHE A 46 -18.75 -2.43 15.04
CA PHE A 46 -20.13 -2.89 14.91
C PHE A 46 -20.19 -4.32 14.36
N GLU A 47 -21.31 -4.96 14.60
CA GLU A 47 -21.59 -6.32 14.14
C GLU A 47 -22.41 -6.25 12.86
N TYR A 48 -22.06 -7.06 11.86
CA TYR A 48 -22.84 -7.13 10.63
C TYR A 48 -23.97 -8.14 10.78
N GLU A 49 -25.17 -7.64 11.07
CA GLU A 49 -26.38 -8.45 11.22
C GLU A 49 -27.00 -8.82 9.86
N MET A 50 -27.38 -10.09 9.71
CA MET A 50 -28.03 -10.56 8.48
C MET A 50 -29.46 -10.05 8.35
N ALA A 51 -29.79 -9.48 7.18
CA ALA A 51 -31.16 -9.11 6.85
C ALA A 51 -32.07 -10.32 6.53
N VAL A 52 -31.48 -11.41 6.03
CA VAL A 52 -32.20 -12.64 5.63
C VAL A 52 -31.44 -13.88 6.07
N ALA A 53 -32.20 -14.95 6.37
CA ALA A 53 -31.62 -16.25 6.69
C ALA A 53 -31.02 -16.92 5.44
N GLY A 54 -29.92 -17.64 5.61
CA GLY A 54 -29.22 -18.35 4.54
C GLY A 54 -28.09 -19.24 5.05
N MET A 55 -27.29 -19.76 4.12
CA MET A 55 -26.06 -20.50 4.40
C MET A 55 -24.87 -19.65 3.96
N VAL A 56 -23.85 -19.55 4.80
CA VAL A 56 -22.58 -18.90 4.46
C VAL A 56 -21.89 -19.79 3.44
N GLY A 57 -21.83 -19.37 2.18
CA GLY A 57 -21.22 -20.22 1.16
C GLY A 57 -19.72 -20.00 1.01
N ARG A 58 -19.27 -18.72 0.99
CA ARG A 58 -17.85 -18.42 0.84
C ARG A 58 -17.42 -17.16 1.57
N LEU A 59 -16.26 -17.21 2.22
CA LEU A 59 -15.60 -16.09 2.86
C LEU A 59 -14.39 -15.67 2.01
N TYR A 60 -14.31 -14.39 1.64
CA TYR A 60 -13.27 -13.88 0.73
C TYR A 60 -12.08 -13.25 1.46
N CYS A 61 -12.22 -13.05 2.77
CA CYS A 61 -11.29 -12.29 3.59
C CYS A 61 -11.07 -13.00 4.92
N PRO A 62 -9.81 -13.22 5.36
CA PRO A 62 -9.56 -13.77 6.68
C PRO A 62 -9.84 -12.75 7.79
N GLU A 63 -9.93 -13.25 9.02
CA GLU A 63 -9.98 -12.40 10.22
C GLU A 63 -8.70 -11.54 10.37
N GLY A 64 -8.85 -10.36 10.96
CA GLY A 64 -7.80 -9.34 11.09
C GLY A 64 -7.42 -8.61 9.80
N SER A 65 -8.12 -8.86 8.70
CA SER A 65 -7.79 -8.26 7.40
C SER A 65 -8.52 -6.96 7.14
N THR A 66 -7.78 -5.98 6.61
CA THR A 66 -8.29 -4.67 6.23
C THR A 66 -8.66 -4.66 4.75
N VAL A 67 -9.91 -4.28 4.46
CA VAL A 67 -10.47 -4.24 3.11
C VAL A 67 -11.11 -2.87 2.83
N PRO A 68 -11.01 -2.37 1.58
CA PRO A 68 -11.62 -1.10 1.20
C PRO A 68 -13.14 -1.19 1.05
N VAL A 69 -13.81 -0.03 1.07
CA VAL A 69 -15.23 0.07 0.67
C VAL A 69 -15.42 -0.44 -0.76
N GLY A 70 -16.48 -1.21 -0.97
CA GLY A 70 -16.80 -1.92 -2.21
C GLY A 70 -16.28 -3.36 -2.25
N TYR A 71 -15.51 -3.79 -1.25
CA TYR A 71 -14.99 -5.15 -1.17
C TYR A 71 -16.07 -6.14 -0.73
N VAL A 72 -16.18 -7.27 -1.42
CA VAL A 72 -17.10 -8.35 -1.03
C VAL A 72 -16.44 -9.24 0.01
N VAL A 73 -16.94 -9.24 1.25
CA VAL A 73 -16.35 -10.02 2.34
C VAL A 73 -16.86 -11.45 2.39
N ALA A 74 -18.14 -11.66 2.05
CA ALA A 74 -18.78 -12.96 2.10
C ALA A 74 -19.88 -13.11 1.04
N TRP A 75 -20.21 -14.34 0.71
CA TRP A 75 -21.41 -14.70 -0.03
C TRP A 75 -22.29 -15.60 0.83
N VAL A 76 -23.56 -15.23 0.97
CA VAL A 76 -24.56 -15.96 1.75
C VAL A 76 -25.71 -16.31 0.82
N GLY A 77 -26.10 -17.57 0.74
CA GLY A 77 -27.17 -18.02 -0.15
C GLY A 77 -27.70 -19.38 0.22
N ASP A 78 -28.37 -20.03 -0.72
CA ASP A 78 -28.84 -21.41 -0.55
C ASP A 78 -27.66 -22.40 -0.65
N ALA A 79 -27.78 -23.55 0.01
CA ALA A 79 -26.70 -24.56 0.05
C ALA A 79 -26.29 -25.10 -1.34
N ASP A 80 -27.21 -25.05 -2.31
CA ASP A 80 -27.01 -25.53 -3.69
C ASP A 80 -26.61 -24.39 -4.65
N GLU A 81 -26.61 -23.14 -4.17
CA GLU A 81 -26.28 -21.97 -4.98
C GLU A 81 -24.76 -21.72 -4.88
N ALA A 82 -24.11 -21.53 -6.02
CA ALA A 82 -22.67 -21.25 -6.04
C ALA A 82 -22.43 -19.74 -5.96
N PRO A 83 -21.36 -19.29 -5.28
CA PRO A 83 -20.97 -17.89 -5.31
C PRO A 83 -20.62 -17.45 -6.74
N PRO A 84 -20.92 -16.20 -7.12
CA PRO A 84 -20.59 -15.70 -8.44
C PRO A 84 -19.07 -15.67 -8.67
N PRO A 85 -18.59 -16.13 -9.85
CA PRO A 85 -17.15 -16.29 -10.11
C PRO A 85 -16.39 -14.96 -10.27
N ASP A 86 -17.08 -13.88 -10.64
CA ASP A 86 -16.49 -12.56 -10.82
C ASP A 86 -16.06 -11.88 -9.50
N VAL A 87 -16.49 -12.42 -8.35
CA VAL A 87 -16.22 -11.79 -7.05
C VAL A 87 -14.74 -11.78 -6.72
N GLN A 88 -14.02 -12.88 -6.96
CA GLN A 88 -12.58 -12.93 -6.71
C GLN A 88 -11.82 -11.91 -7.57
N GLU A 89 -12.15 -11.80 -8.86
CA GLU A 89 -11.48 -10.87 -9.77
C GLU A 89 -11.76 -9.41 -9.40
N ARG A 90 -13.03 -9.10 -9.08
CA ARG A 90 -13.44 -7.77 -8.60
C ARG A 90 -12.71 -7.39 -7.31
N ASN A 91 -12.66 -8.29 -6.33
CA ASN A 91 -11.96 -8.07 -5.07
C ASN A 91 -10.44 -7.89 -5.28
N ALA A 92 -9.85 -8.66 -6.19
CA ALA A 92 -8.43 -8.53 -6.51
C ALA A 92 -8.10 -7.18 -7.15
N GLY A 93 -8.93 -6.70 -8.08
CA GLY A 93 -8.80 -5.37 -8.69
C GLY A 93 -8.89 -4.25 -7.64
N LEU A 94 -9.92 -4.30 -6.80
CA LEU A 94 -10.14 -3.30 -5.76
C LEU A 94 -9.00 -3.26 -4.73
N MET A 95 -8.49 -4.42 -4.31
CA MET A 95 -7.33 -4.50 -3.42
C MET A 95 -6.06 -3.97 -4.06
N LEU A 96 -5.86 -4.18 -5.35
CA LEU A 96 -4.71 -3.63 -6.07
C LEU A 96 -4.76 -2.10 -6.09
N GLU A 97 -5.91 -1.53 -6.42
CA GLU A 97 -6.12 -0.06 -6.40
C GLU A 97 -5.92 0.52 -5.01
N TYR A 98 -6.51 -0.10 -3.97
CA TYR A 98 -6.33 0.32 -2.59
C TYR A 98 -4.84 0.30 -2.16
N ARG A 99 -4.10 -0.77 -2.50
CA ARG A 99 -2.66 -0.86 -2.22
C ARG A 99 -1.84 0.18 -2.99
N GLN A 100 -2.23 0.50 -4.22
CA GLN A 100 -1.58 1.56 -5.00
C GLN A 100 -1.82 2.92 -4.35
N ARG A 101 -3.06 3.22 -3.95
CA ARG A 101 -3.40 4.46 -3.25
C ARG A 101 -2.60 4.62 -1.96
N LEU A 102 -2.56 3.58 -1.10
CA LEU A 102 -1.73 3.59 0.11
C LEU A 102 -0.26 3.86 -0.21
N LYS A 103 0.29 3.23 -1.26
CA LYS A 103 1.68 3.44 -1.66
C LYS A 103 1.97 4.86 -2.11
N ILE A 104 1.03 5.49 -2.83
CA ILE A 104 1.13 6.89 -3.24
C ILE A 104 1.08 7.78 -1.99
N GLU A 105 0.12 7.58 -1.10
CA GLU A 105 -0.04 8.37 0.13
C GLU A 105 1.16 8.24 1.09
N LEU A 106 1.72 7.04 1.23
CA LEU A 106 2.98 6.79 1.95
C LEU A 106 4.19 7.51 1.32
N ASN A 107 4.20 7.68 0.00
CA ASN A 107 5.25 8.39 -0.72
C ASN A 107 5.03 9.92 -0.69
N GLU A 108 3.78 10.38 -0.74
CA GLU A 108 3.39 11.80 -0.60
C GLU A 108 3.56 12.30 0.85
N GLY A 109 3.34 11.44 1.86
CA GLY A 109 3.69 11.73 3.27
C GLY A 109 5.20 11.87 3.51
N ALA A 110 6.03 11.46 2.54
CA ALA A 110 7.47 11.71 2.51
C ALA A 110 7.84 12.95 1.66
N GLU A 111 6.87 13.75 1.21
CA GLU A 111 7.10 14.85 0.27
C GLU A 111 7.31 16.20 0.99
N LEU A 112 8.42 16.29 1.69
CA LEU A 112 9.26 17.50 1.72
C LEU A 112 10.73 17.10 1.49
N ALA A 113 10.99 16.37 0.41
CA ALA A 113 12.28 16.40 -0.26
C ALA A 113 12.05 16.12 -1.74
N PRO A 114 12.30 17.07 -2.66
CA PRO A 114 12.21 16.78 -4.07
C PRO A 114 13.20 15.67 -4.41
N VAL A 115 12.69 14.57 -4.96
CA VAL A 115 13.51 13.59 -5.67
C VAL A 115 13.92 14.22 -7.00
N GLU A 116 14.92 15.11 -6.93
CA GLU A 116 15.78 15.36 -8.07
C GLU A 116 16.41 14.03 -8.46
N THR A 117 16.03 13.55 -9.64
CA THR A 117 16.79 12.57 -10.37
C THR A 117 18.03 13.27 -10.92
N GLU A 118 18.89 13.79 -10.04
CA GLU A 118 20.26 14.09 -10.40
C GLU A 118 21.04 12.79 -10.31
N GLU A 119 21.51 12.35 -11.47
CA GLU A 119 22.54 11.35 -11.66
C GLU A 119 23.44 11.22 -10.44
N ARG A 120 23.22 10.18 -9.63
CA ARG A 120 24.17 9.82 -8.58
C ARG A 120 25.48 9.49 -9.27
N VAL A 121 26.38 10.45 -9.32
CA VAL A 121 27.71 10.25 -9.87
C VAL A 121 28.31 9.04 -9.13
N PRO A 122 28.68 7.96 -9.84
CA PRO A 122 29.34 6.85 -9.21
C PRO A 122 30.65 7.39 -8.63
N ALA A 123 30.77 7.39 -7.31
CA ALA A 123 31.92 7.95 -6.61
C ALA A 123 32.32 7.01 -5.48
N SER A 124 33.63 6.86 -5.27
CA SER A 124 34.20 6.09 -4.16
C SER A 124 33.79 6.70 -2.80
N PRO A 125 33.71 5.90 -1.72
CA PRO A 125 33.39 6.40 -0.38
C PRO A 125 34.34 7.50 0.11
N ALA A 126 35.61 7.42 -0.27
CA ALA A 126 36.63 8.44 0.03
C ALA A 126 36.38 9.75 -0.73
N ALA A 127 36.07 9.68 -2.03
CA ALA A 127 35.70 10.85 -2.83
C ALA A 127 34.45 11.57 -2.26
N ARG A 128 33.42 10.82 -1.87
CA ARG A 128 32.21 11.38 -1.26
C ARG A 128 32.51 12.12 0.05
N ARG A 129 33.41 11.56 0.85
CA ARG A 129 33.80 12.15 2.13
C ARG A 129 34.53 13.47 1.91
N LEU A 130 35.58 13.45 1.09
CA LEU A 130 36.42 14.62 0.82
C LEU A 130 35.64 15.76 0.14
N ALA A 131 34.77 15.44 -0.83
CA ALA A 131 33.94 16.44 -1.51
C ALA A 131 32.98 17.13 -0.53
N ARG A 132 32.41 16.37 0.42
CA ARG A 132 31.47 16.91 1.41
C ARG A 132 32.17 17.76 2.48
N GLU A 133 33.38 17.39 2.88
CA GLU A 133 34.21 18.18 3.81
C GLU A 133 34.58 19.54 3.23
N GLN A 134 34.87 19.59 1.93
CA GLN A 134 35.23 20.83 1.24
C GLN A 134 34.03 21.59 0.67
N GLY A 135 32.80 21.08 0.87
CA GLY A 135 31.57 21.72 0.37
C GLY A 135 31.43 21.72 -1.16
N VAL A 136 32.06 20.78 -1.86
CA VAL A 136 32.07 20.70 -3.33
C VAL A 136 31.16 19.59 -3.84
N SER A 137 30.41 19.88 -4.90
CA SER A 137 29.49 18.95 -5.55
C SER A 137 30.23 17.94 -6.45
N LEU A 138 29.95 16.64 -6.29
CA LEU A 138 30.56 15.57 -7.10
C LEU A 138 30.25 15.71 -8.60
N ALA A 139 29.08 16.22 -8.96
CA ALA A 139 28.73 16.52 -10.35
C ALA A 139 29.64 17.59 -10.97
N ALA A 140 29.94 18.66 -10.23
CA ALA A 140 30.83 19.74 -10.69
C ALA A 140 32.28 19.25 -10.89
N ILE A 141 32.75 18.37 -9.99
CA ILE A 141 34.07 17.74 -10.12
C ILE A 141 34.13 16.86 -11.36
N ARG A 142 33.09 16.05 -11.61
CA ARG A 142 32.98 15.20 -12.79
C ARG A 142 33.01 16.00 -14.09
N ASP A 143 32.22 17.07 -14.13
CA ASP A 143 32.08 17.95 -15.30
C ASP A 143 33.40 18.68 -15.60
N ALA A 144 34.03 19.28 -14.58
CA ALA A 144 35.30 19.98 -14.73
C ALA A 144 36.48 19.07 -15.12
N LEU A 145 36.41 17.78 -14.76
CA LEU A 145 37.41 16.79 -15.14
C LEU A 145 37.05 16.04 -16.44
N GLY A 146 35.84 16.22 -16.97
CA GLY A 146 35.36 15.53 -18.17
C GLY A 146 35.30 14.00 -18.03
N LEU A 147 35.12 13.49 -16.80
CA LEU A 147 35.16 12.05 -16.52
C LEU A 147 33.76 11.44 -16.68
N SER A 148 33.60 10.46 -17.56
CA SER A 148 32.33 9.71 -17.70
C SER A 148 32.22 8.52 -16.75
N GLY A 149 33.23 8.31 -15.88
CA GLY A 149 33.38 7.13 -15.03
C GLY A 149 33.19 7.40 -13.53
N ARG A 150 33.72 6.48 -12.71
CA ARG A 150 33.65 6.58 -11.24
C ARG A 150 34.65 7.62 -10.70
N LEU A 151 34.19 8.57 -9.90
CA LEU A 151 35.03 9.53 -9.18
C LEU A 151 35.79 8.89 -8.02
N SER A 152 37.11 9.08 -8.01
CA SER A 152 38.04 8.63 -6.97
C SER A 152 38.49 9.80 -6.09
N GLU A 153 39.07 9.50 -4.92
CA GLU A 153 39.61 10.55 -4.02
C GLU A 153 40.63 11.45 -4.72
N ALA A 154 41.48 10.87 -5.58
CA ALA A 154 42.47 11.60 -6.37
C ALA A 154 41.83 12.65 -7.29
N ASP A 155 40.68 12.34 -7.89
CA ASP A 155 39.96 13.25 -8.78
C ASP A 155 39.45 14.48 -8.02
N VAL A 156 38.89 14.25 -6.82
CA VAL A 156 38.44 15.32 -5.93
C VAL A 156 39.62 16.21 -5.50
N ARG A 157 40.76 15.61 -5.14
CA ARG A 157 41.97 16.34 -4.77
C ARG A 157 42.49 17.21 -5.92
N SER A 158 42.60 16.64 -7.13
CA SER A 158 43.05 17.38 -8.32
C SER A 158 42.12 18.51 -8.73
N TYR A 159 40.80 18.39 -8.47
CA TYR A 159 39.87 19.49 -8.68
C TYR A 159 40.09 20.64 -7.70
N LEU A 160 40.33 20.33 -6.42
CA LEU A 160 40.58 21.34 -5.38
C LEU A 160 41.88 22.11 -5.65
N GLU A 161 42.95 21.42 -6.04
CA GLU A 161 44.23 22.06 -6.40
C GLU A 161 44.07 23.06 -7.56
N ARG A 162 43.15 22.81 -8.50
CA ARG A 162 42.84 23.74 -9.60
C ARG A 162 42.00 24.95 -9.17
N GLN A 163 41.23 24.83 -8.09
CA GLN A 163 40.45 25.94 -7.54
C GLN A 163 41.28 26.88 -6.66
N GLU A 164 42.30 26.37 -5.95
CA GLU A 164 43.14 27.20 -5.08
C GLU A 164 44.25 27.97 -5.83
N GLY A 165 44.53 27.61 -7.09
CA GLY A 165 45.57 28.22 -7.92
C GLY A 165 45.13 29.39 -8.82
N GLY A 166 43.94 29.97 -8.60
CA GLY A 166 43.34 31.03 -9.42
C GLY A 166 43.26 32.38 -8.72
#